data_AF-A0A520D817-F1
#
_entry.id   AF-A0A520D817-F1
#
_cell.length_a   1.000
_cell.length_b   1.000
_cell.length_c   1.000
_cell.angle_alpha   90.00
_cell.angle_beta   90.00
_cell.angle_gamma   90.00
#
_symmetry.space_group_name_H-M   'P 1'
#
loop_
_entity.id
_entity.type
_entity.pdbx_description
1 polymer ?
#
loop_
_entity_poly.entity_id
_entity_poly.type
_entity_poly.pdbx_seq_one_letter_code
_entity_poly.pdbx_strand_id
1 'polypeptide(L)'
;MHSRSVGPRVRCDRTAAWDRLQNRYDEAGRGFDLRDAFAGDSGRFERFSQSAPHVFADLSKNLIDADTEDLLLALAREAGLEAHRDAMFAGERINATEDRAVMHFLLRAPADAPVADAARSGLADVHATLDAMLAYAEEVRGDHTITDVVNIGIGGSDLGPQMVVRLPGAV
;
A
#
# COMPACT_ATOMS: atom_id res chain seq x y z
N MET A 1 5.72 29.52 4.50
CA MET A 1 5.78 28.54 5.61
C MET A 1 6.62 27.37 5.14
N HIS A 2 7.76 27.14 5.78
CA HIS A 2 8.69 26.07 5.35
C HIS A 2 8.07 24.71 5.68
N SER A 3 7.85 23.90 4.64
CA SER A 3 7.47 22.48 4.77
C SER A 3 8.45 21.83 5.74
N ARG A 4 7.96 21.33 6.88
CA ARG A 4 8.76 20.43 7.70
C ARG A 4 8.93 19.17 6.87
N SER A 5 10.08 18.98 6.23
CA SER A 5 10.35 17.68 5.63
C SER A 5 10.31 16.66 6.76
N VAL A 6 9.69 15.50 6.53
CA VAL A 6 9.96 14.36 7.39
C VAL A 6 11.48 14.21 7.53
N GLY A 7 11.95 14.02 8.76
CA GLY A 7 13.37 13.89 9.06
C GLY A 7 14.04 12.77 8.24
N PRO A 8 15.38 12.67 8.29
CA PRO A 8 16.10 11.64 7.54
C PRO A 8 15.54 10.25 7.87
N ARG A 9 15.26 9.46 6.82
CA ARG A 9 14.76 8.08 6.98
C ARG A 9 15.79 7.27 7.77
N VAL A 10 15.39 6.80 8.95
CA VAL A 10 16.21 5.83 9.68
C VAL A 10 16.11 4.52 8.93
N ARG A 11 17.24 4.03 8.41
CA ARG A 11 17.26 2.70 7.80
C ARG A 11 16.94 1.66 8.88
N CYS A 12 16.11 0.68 8.53
CA CYS A 12 15.69 -0.37 9.45
C CYS A 12 16.88 -1.05 10.16
N ASP A 13 17.95 -1.33 9.42
CA ASP A 13 19.19 -1.97 9.90
C ASP A 13 20.03 -1.13 10.88
N ARG A 14 19.58 0.08 11.21
CA ARG A 14 20.22 0.98 12.19
C ARG A 14 19.37 1.24 13.43
N THR A 15 18.24 0.54 13.55
CA THR A 15 17.32 0.67 14.68
C THR A 15 17.68 -0.33 15.79
N ALA A 16 17.30 -0.06 17.02
CA ALA A 16 17.50 -1.01 18.12
C ALA A 16 16.59 -2.24 17.96
N ALA A 17 15.41 -2.07 17.35
CA ALA A 17 14.52 -3.16 17.00
C ALA A 17 15.17 -4.18 16.04
N TRP A 18 16.04 -3.73 15.14
CA TRP A 18 16.77 -4.64 14.24
C TRP A 18 17.73 -5.57 14.99
N ASP A 19 18.52 -5.02 15.91
CA ASP A 19 19.41 -5.84 16.75
C ASP A 19 18.61 -6.85 17.59
N ARG A 20 17.46 -6.43 18.13
CA ARG A 20 16.56 -7.33 18.88
C ARG A 20 15.96 -8.42 17.99
N LEU A 21 15.58 -8.11 16.75
CA LEU A 21 15.11 -9.11 15.78
C LEU A 21 16.22 -10.11 15.43
N GLN A 22 17.45 -9.64 15.25
CA GLN A 22 18.60 -10.49 14.98
C GLN A 22 18.86 -11.44 16.15
N ASN A 23 18.87 -10.93 17.39
CA ASN A 23 19.01 -11.75 18.58
C ASN A 23 17.88 -12.77 18.70
N ARG A 24 16.61 -12.36 18.48
CA ARG A 24 15.46 -13.27 18.54
C ARG A 24 15.54 -14.37 17.48
N TYR A 25 16.04 -14.03 16.29
CA TYR A 25 16.30 -15.01 15.25
C TYR A 25 17.38 -16.00 15.69
N ASP A 26 18.50 -15.52 16.24
CA ASP A 26 19.60 -16.37 16.67
C ASP A 26 19.23 -17.27 17.85
N GLU A 27 18.43 -16.79 18.80
CA GLU A 27 18.01 -17.51 20.00
C GLU A 27 16.93 -18.57 19.72
N ALA A 28 15.95 -18.27 18.86
CA ALA A 28 14.79 -19.14 18.66
C ALA A 28 14.27 -19.20 17.22
N GLY A 29 14.44 -18.15 16.42
CA GLY A 29 13.99 -18.15 15.01
C GLY A 29 14.70 -19.18 14.13
N ARG A 30 15.99 -19.46 14.36
CA ARG A 30 16.76 -20.47 13.61
C ARG A 30 16.20 -21.88 13.70
N GLY A 31 15.59 -22.21 14.84
CA GLY A 31 15.00 -23.52 15.12
C GLY A 31 13.48 -23.54 14.99
N PHE A 32 12.86 -22.47 14.48
CA PHE A 32 11.40 -22.35 14.45
C PHE A 32 10.78 -23.39 13.50
N ASP A 33 9.96 -24.29 14.05
CA ASP A 33 9.15 -25.23 13.27
C ASP A 33 7.68 -24.78 13.28
N LEU A 34 7.14 -24.53 12.10
CA LEU A 34 5.77 -24.05 11.96
C LEU A 34 4.73 -25.07 12.42
N ARG A 35 4.98 -26.38 12.24
CA ARG A 35 4.06 -27.44 12.65
C ARG A 35 3.99 -27.51 14.17
N ASP A 36 5.13 -27.41 14.83
CA ASP A 36 5.19 -27.34 16.29
C ASP A 36 4.51 -26.07 16.81
N ALA A 37 4.68 -24.93 16.12
CA ALA A 37 3.99 -23.69 16.47
C ALA A 37 2.46 -23.80 16.34
N PHE A 38 1.93 -24.50 15.33
CA PHE A 38 0.50 -24.80 15.22
C PHE A 38 0.02 -25.82 16.25
N ALA A 39 0.85 -26.83 16.56
CA ALA A 39 0.53 -27.81 17.59
C ALA A 39 0.50 -27.18 19.00
N GLY A 40 1.34 -26.16 19.23
CA GLY A 40 1.47 -25.45 20.51
C GLY A 40 0.51 -24.28 20.71
N ASP A 41 -0.08 -23.72 19.64
CA ASP A 41 -1.07 -22.63 19.72
C ASP A 41 -2.28 -22.92 18.81
N SER A 42 -3.35 -23.45 19.40
CA SER A 42 -4.60 -23.73 18.68
C SER A 42 -5.32 -22.47 18.19
N GLY A 43 -4.97 -21.28 18.72
CA GLY A 43 -5.52 -19.99 18.30
C GLY A 43 -4.61 -19.23 17.33
N ARG A 44 -3.55 -19.87 16.83
CA ARG A 44 -2.55 -19.25 15.94
C ARG A 44 -3.18 -18.69 14.66
N PHE A 45 -4.13 -19.42 14.08
CA PHE A 45 -4.81 -19.01 12.85
C PHE A 45 -5.52 -17.66 13.07
N GLU A 46 -6.34 -17.56 14.11
CA GLU A 46 -7.08 -16.35 14.44
C GLU A 46 -6.14 -15.20 14.82
N ARG A 47 -5.09 -15.49 15.61
CA ARG A 47 -4.13 -14.49 16.09
C ARG A 47 -3.42 -13.76 14.95
N PHE A 48 -2.96 -14.49 13.94
CA PHE A 48 -2.20 -13.94 12.82
C PHE A 48 -3.06 -13.73 11.56
N SER A 49 -4.39 -13.77 11.70
CA SER A 49 -5.29 -13.43 10.60
C SER A 49 -5.81 -12.01 10.73
N GLN A 50 -5.95 -11.34 9.59
CA GLN A 50 -6.49 -9.98 9.50
C GLN A 50 -7.68 -9.97 8.54
N SER A 51 -8.72 -9.22 8.90
CA SER A 51 -9.91 -9.04 8.07
C SER A 51 -10.14 -7.56 7.80
N ALA A 52 -10.49 -7.26 6.55
CA ALA A 52 -10.95 -5.97 6.07
C ALA A 52 -12.11 -6.19 5.09
N PRO A 53 -12.88 -5.15 4.71
CA PRO A 53 -13.91 -5.29 3.70
C PRO A 53 -13.36 -5.95 2.43
N HIS A 54 -13.99 -7.06 2.02
CA HIS A 54 -13.63 -7.84 0.83
C HIS A 54 -12.25 -8.52 0.86
N VAL A 55 -11.49 -8.43 1.95
CA VAL A 55 -10.13 -8.99 2.05
C VAL A 55 -9.95 -9.72 3.37
N PHE A 56 -9.48 -10.95 3.30
CA PHE A 56 -9.01 -11.72 4.46
C PHE A 56 -7.58 -12.17 4.19
N ALA A 57 -6.69 -11.91 5.14
CA ALA A 57 -5.28 -12.27 5.07
C ALA A 57 -4.94 -13.21 6.23
N ASP A 58 -4.57 -14.44 5.90
CA ASP A 58 -4.03 -15.41 6.85
C ASP A 58 -2.50 -15.35 6.85
N LEU A 59 -1.91 -14.80 7.91
CA LEU A 59 -0.46 -14.75 8.10
C LEU A 59 0.07 -15.84 9.03
N SER A 60 -0.79 -16.75 9.51
CA SER A 60 -0.43 -17.78 10.51
C SER A 60 0.60 -18.80 10.03
N LYS A 61 0.76 -18.92 8.71
CA LYS A 61 1.71 -19.83 8.05
C LYS A 61 3.10 -19.21 7.84
N ASN A 62 3.35 -18.02 8.38
CA ASN A 62 4.68 -17.42 8.39
C ASN A 62 5.50 -17.93 9.60
N LEU A 63 6.83 -17.85 9.50
CA LEU A 63 7.78 -18.23 10.55
C LEU A 63 7.90 -17.12 11.61
N ILE A 64 6.78 -16.82 12.27
CA ILE A 64 6.66 -15.79 13.29
C ILE A 64 5.94 -16.31 14.53
N ASP A 65 6.24 -15.74 15.67
CA ASP A 65 5.45 -15.83 16.90
C ASP A 65 5.09 -14.41 17.38
N ALA A 66 4.37 -14.33 18.50
CA ALA A 66 3.90 -13.05 19.05
C ALA A 66 5.08 -12.10 19.34
N ASP A 67 6.17 -12.60 19.93
CA ASP A 67 7.35 -11.77 20.22
C ASP A 67 7.98 -11.23 18.93
N THR A 68 8.08 -12.08 17.90
CA THR A 68 8.63 -11.69 16.60
C THR A 68 7.75 -10.64 15.92
N GLU A 69 6.42 -10.80 15.98
CA GLU A 69 5.47 -9.81 15.46
C GLU A 69 5.60 -8.47 16.18
N ASP A 70 5.66 -8.47 17.52
CA ASP A 70 5.86 -7.26 18.31
C ASP A 70 7.16 -6.54 17.97
N LEU A 71 8.24 -7.29 17.72
CA LEU A 71 9.52 -6.75 17.28
C LEU A 71 9.48 -6.20 15.86
N LEU A 72 8.76 -6.84 14.93
CA LEU A 72 8.53 -6.32 13.57
C LEU A 72 7.73 -5.02 13.59
N LEU A 73 6.70 -4.94 14.45
CA LEU A 73 5.93 -3.71 14.65
C LEU A 73 6.78 -2.62 15.31
N ALA A 74 7.65 -2.97 16.25
CA ALA A 74 8.62 -2.04 16.84
C ALA A 74 9.60 -1.53 15.79
N LEU A 75 10.10 -2.38 14.89
CA LEU A 75 10.95 -2.00 13.78
C LEU A 75 10.26 -0.98 12.86
N ALA A 76 8.99 -1.23 12.51
CA ALA A 76 8.21 -0.29 11.70
C ALA A 76 8.05 1.08 12.37
N ARG A 77 7.82 1.11 13.70
CA ARG A 77 7.75 2.35 14.49
C ARG A 77 9.09 3.08 14.56
N GLU A 78 10.18 2.36 14.88
CA GLU A 78 11.53 2.95 14.96
C GLU A 78 12.05 3.43 13.60
N ALA A 79 11.63 2.80 12.50
CA ALA A 79 11.91 3.26 11.14
C ALA A 79 11.01 4.43 10.69
N GLY A 80 10.07 4.88 11.52
CA GLY A 80 9.19 6.01 11.22
C GLY A 80 8.14 5.75 10.14
N LEU A 81 7.72 4.49 9.94
CA LEU A 81 6.79 4.13 8.87
C LEU A 81 5.50 4.96 8.89
N GLU A 82 4.90 5.13 10.07
CA GLU A 82 3.66 5.88 10.24
C GLU A 82 3.84 7.36 9.92
N ALA A 83 4.94 7.98 10.38
CA ALA A 83 5.24 9.37 10.05
C ALA A 83 5.43 9.57 8.54
N HIS A 84 6.06 8.62 7.84
CA HIS A 84 6.21 8.67 6.39
C HIS A 84 4.89 8.44 5.64
N ARG A 85 4.03 7.56 6.14
CA ARG A 85 2.67 7.37 5.63
C ARG A 85 1.87 8.68 5.78
N ASP A 86 1.92 9.30 6.95
CA ASP A 86 1.14 10.50 7.24
C ASP A 86 1.63 11.68 6.38
N ALA A 87 2.94 11.82 6.17
CA ALA A 87 3.50 12.81 5.25
C ALA A 87 3.10 12.56 3.78
N MET A 88 2.99 11.30 3.35
CA MET A 88 2.44 10.97 2.03
C MET A 88 1.01 11.51 1.89
N PHE A 89 0.15 11.23 2.88
CA PHE A 89 -1.24 11.70 2.86
C PHE A 89 -1.39 13.21 3.05
N ALA A 90 -0.42 13.85 3.71
CA ALA A 90 -0.33 15.32 3.81
C ALA A 90 0.11 16.00 2.51
N GLY A 91 0.54 15.24 1.49
CA GLY A 91 1.01 15.77 0.22
C GLY A 91 2.45 16.30 0.26
N GLU A 92 3.24 15.89 1.25
CA GLU A 92 4.65 16.25 1.32
C GLU A 92 5.46 15.63 0.18
N ARG A 93 6.60 16.27 -0.15
CA ARG A 93 7.48 15.87 -1.26
C ARG A 93 8.39 14.70 -0.86
N ILE A 94 7.78 13.56 -0.56
CA ILE A 94 8.46 12.38 0.00
C ILE A 94 9.33 11.62 -1.01
N ASN A 95 9.14 11.84 -2.32
CA ASN A 95 10.06 11.38 -3.36
C ASN A 95 11.22 12.35 -3.43
N ALA A 96 12.25 12.11 -2.60
CA ALA A 96 13.35 13.05 -2.40
C ALA A 96 14.27 13.20 -3.61
N THR A 97 14.42 12.17 -4.45
CA THR A 97 15.32 12.22 -5.62
C THR A 97 14.77 13.08 -6.75
N GLU A 98 13.44 13.12 -6.88
CA GLU A 98 12.77 13.97 -7.87
C GLU A 98 12.16 15.24 -7.24
N ASP A 99 12.26 15.37 -5.92
CA ASP A 99 11.54 16.36 -5.12
C ASP A 99 10.06 16.39 -5.50
N ARG A 100 9.29 15.33 -5.22
CA ARG A 100 7.88 15.23 -5.65
C ARG A 100 6.97 14.65 -4.57
N ALA A 101 5.73 15.14 -4.54
CA ALA A 101 4.67 14.52 -3.76
C ALA A 101 4.22 13.21 -4.41
N VAL A 102 3.77 12.26 -3.59
CA VAL A 102 3.28 10.95 -4.04
C VAL A 102 1.82 10.82 -3.60
N MET A 103 0.89 11.03 -4.53
CA MET A 103 -0.54 11.19 -4.22
C MET A 103 -1.47 10.25 -5.01
N HIS A 104 -1.00 9.04 -5.36
CA HIS A 104 -1.80 8.05 -6.08
C HIS A 104 -3.10 7.67 -5.35
N PHE A 105 -3.17 7.86 -4.04
CA PHE A 105 -4.38 7.63 -3.25
C PHE A 105 -5.54 8.56 -3.62
N LEU A 106 -5.28 9.73 -4.21
CA LEU A 106 -6.32 10.66 -4.67
C LEU A 106 -7.14 10.09 -5.83
N LEU A 107 -6.53 9.25 -6.68
CA LEU A 107 -7.17 8.67 -7.87
C LEU A 107 -8.37 7.76 -7.56
N ARG A 108 -8.55 7.40 -6.28
CA ARG A 108 -9.60 6.52 -5.78
C ARG A 108 -10.38 7.13 -4.59
N ALA A 109 -10.09 8.38 -4.25
CA ALA A 109 -10.78 9.07 -3.18
C ALA A 109 -12.15 9.55 -3.69
N PRO A 110 -13.19 9.56 -2.85
CA PRO A 110 -14.43 10.28 -3.14
C PRO A 110 -14.20 11.78 -3.37
N ALA A 111 -15.08 12.44 -4.12
CA ALA A 111 -14.96 13.87 -4.43
C ALA A 111 -15.01 14.78 -3.19
N ASP A 112 -15.69 14.32 -2.14
CA ASP A 112 -15.83 14.98 -0.85
C ASP A 112 -14.85 14.44 0.22
N ALA A 113 -13.87 13.63 -0.19
CA ALA A 113 -12.92 13.04 0.74
C ALA A 113 -12.17 14.12 1.54
N PRO A 114 -12.01 13.94 2.86
CA PRO A 114 -11.20 14.84 3.68
C PRO A 114 -9.72 14.64 3.31
N VAL A 115 -9.17 15.57 2.53
CA VAL A 115 -7.77 15.59 2.12
C VAL A 115 -7.05 16.82 2.68
N ALA A 116 -5.73 16.72 2.84
CA ALA A 116 -4.90 17.87 3.18
C ALA A 116 -5.01 18.98 2.14
N ASP A 117 -4.79 20.23 2.53
CA ASP A 117 -4.90 21.38 1.61
C ASP A 117 -3.99 21.24 0.39
N ALA A 118 -2.79 20.67 0.57
CA ALA A 118 -1.84 20.41 -0.51
C ALA A 118 -2.38 19.44 -1.58
N ALA A 119 -3.35 18.60 -1.23
CA ALA A 119 -3.97 17.61 -2.11
C ALA A 119 -5.32 18.06 -2.70
N ARG A 120 -5.91 19.17 -2.20
CA ARG A 120 -7.26 19.61 -2.55
C ARG A 120 -7.43 19.95 -4.03
N SER A 121 -6.48 20.67 -4.62
CA SER A 121 -6.51 20.97 -6.06
C SER A 121 -6.40 19.68 -6.89
N GLY A 122 -5.49 18.79 -6.50
CA GLY A 122 -5.31 17.51 -7.19
C GLY A 122 -6.57 16.64 -7.15
N LEU A 123 -7.33 16.65 -6.05
CA LEU A 123 -8.60 15.94 -5.97
C LEU A 123 -9.63 16.51 -6.98
N ALA A 124 -9.72 17.82 -7.10
CA ALA A 124 -10.61 18.46 -8.08
C ALA A 124 -10.22 18.10 -9.53
N ASP A 125 -8.93 18.15 -9.85
CA ASP A 125 -8.41 17.78 -11.17
C ASP A 125 -8.68 16.30 -11.49
N VAL A 126 -8.56 15.42 -10.49
CA VAL A 126 -8.89 14.00 -10.61
C VAL A 126 -10.35 13.80 -10.99
N HIS A 127 -11.29 14.42 -10.28
CA HIS A 127 -12.71 14.24 -10.58
C HIS A 127 -13.11 14.87 -11.92
N ALA A 128 -12.58 16.03 -12.27
CA ALA A 128 -12.78 16.60 -13.60
C ALA A 128 -12.31 15.64 -14.72
N THR A 129 -11.18 14.96 -14.49
CA THR A 129 -10.65 13.96 -15.44
C THR A 129 -11.50 12.69 -15.47
N LEU A 130 -11.91 12.17 -14.31
CA LEU A 130 -12.76 10.98 -14.20
C LEU A 130 -14.12 11.20 -14.89
N ASP A 131 -14.73 12.37 -14.70
CA ASP A 131 -16.01 12.72 -15.33
C ASP A 131 -15.86 12.80 -16.86
N ALA A 132 -14.79 13.43 -17.36
CA ALA A 132 -14.50 13.50 -18.79
C ALA A 132 -14.22 12.10 -19.39
N MET A 133 -13.46 11.26 -18.67
CA MET A 133 -13.17 9.88 -19.08
C MET A 133 -14.45 9.04 -19.12
N LEU A 134 -15.33 9.18 -18.14
CA LEU A 134 -16.60 8.45 -18.10
C LEU A 134 -17.52 8.86 -19.24
N ALA A 135 -17.67 10.16 -19.49
CA ALA A 135 -18.47 10.68 -20.60
C ALA A 135 -17.97 10.14 -21.95
N TYR A 136 -16.66 10.18 -22.18
CA TYR A 136 -16.06 9.62 -23.39
C TYR A 136 -16.25 8.09 -23.48
N ALA A 137 -16.09 7.36 -22.37
CA ALA A 137 -16.33 5.92 -22.34
C ALA A 137 -17.80 5.56 -22.59
N GLU A 138 -18.76 6.41 -22.22
CA GLU A 138 -20.18 6.26 -22.55
C GLU A 138 -20.44 6.45 -24.05
N GLU A 139 -19.84 7.47 -24.66
CA GLU A 139 -19.92 7.67 -26.11
C GLU A 139 -19.37 6.46 -26.88
N VAL A 140 -18.19 5.96 -26.50
CA VAL A 140 -17.57 4.78 -27.13
C VAL A 140 -18.43 3.53 -26.96
N ARG A 141 -19.02 3.30 -25.77
CA ARG A 141 -19.93 2.14 -25.55
C ARG A 141 -21.24 2.26 -26.31
N GLY A 142 -21.71 3.49 -26.56
CA GLY A 142 -22.92 3.76 -27.34
C GLY A 142 -22.69 3.63 -28.86
N ASP A 143 -21.46 3.73 -29.32
CA ASP A 143 -21.10 3.60 -30.72
C ASP A 143 -20.70 2.15 -31.07
N HIS A 144 -21.66 1.39 -31.58
CA HIS A 144 -21.44 0.01 -32.03
C HIS A 144 -20.53 -0.12 -33.27
N THR A 145 -20.09 0.97 -33.88
CA THR A 145 -19.10 0.93 -34.96
C THR A 145 -17.67 0.78 -34.44
N ILE A 146 -17.42 1.11 -33.17
CA ILE A 146 -16.12 0.90 -32.52
C ILE A 146 -16.06 -0.54 -32.01
N THR A 147 -15.33 -1.39 -32.72
CA THR A 147 -15.19 -2.81 -32.39
C THR A 147 -13.92 -3.13 -31.60
N ASP A 148 -12.89 -2.29 -31.70
CA ASP A 148 -11.55 -2.57 -31.20
C ASP A 148 -10.95 -1.34 -30.52
N VAL A 149 -10.29 -1.56 -29.39
CA VAL A 149 -9.52 -0.53 -28.67
C VAL A 149 -8.07 -0.98 -28.60
N VAL A 150 -7.16 -0.21 -29.20
CA VAL A 150 -5.72 -0.49 -29.20
C VAL A 150 -5.03 0.42 -28.18
N ASN A 151 -4.61 -0.15 -27.05
CA ASN A 151 -3.78 0.55 -26.06
C ASN A 151 -2.31 0.52 -26.49
N ILE A 152 -1.67 1.69 -26.62
CA ILE A 152 -0.24 1.81 -26.96
C ILE A 152 0.49 2.36 -25.73
N GLY A 153 1.17 1.49 -24.99
CA GLY A 153 1.91 1.85 -23.78
C GLY A 153 3.02 0.85 -23.46
N ILE A 154 3.88 1.20 -22.50
CA ILE A 154 4.92 0.32 -21.97
C ILE A 154 5.02 0.48 -20.45
N GLY A 155 5.42 -0.57 -19.74
CA GLY A 155 5.59 -0.51 -18.29
C GLY A 155 4.28 -0.16 -17.57
N GLY A 156 4.31 0.90 -16.74
CA GLY A 156 3.16 1.30 -15.92
C GLY A 156 1.91 1.69 -16.73
N SER A 157 2.06 2.18 -17.97
CA SER A 157 0.93 2.55 -18.83
C SER A 157 0.29 1.38 -19.58
N ASP A 158 0.81 0.16 -19.42
CA ASP A 158 0.32 -1.04 -20.11
C ASP A 158 -0.01 -2.17 -19.12
N LEU A 159 0.87 -2.45 -18.17
CA LEU A 159 0.70 -3.56 -17.22
C LEU A 159 -0.56 -3.44 -16.35
N GLY A 160 -0.89 -2.21 -15.92
CA GLY A 160 -2.09 -1.93 -15.13
C GLY A 160 -3.38 -2.23 -15.89
N PRO A 161 -3.63 -1.55 -17.04
CA PRO A 161 -4.77 -1.84 -17.90
C PRO A 161 -4.89 -3.31 -18.28
N GLN A 162 -3.79 -3.95 -18.71
CA GLN A 162 -3.80 -5.36 -19.11
C GLN A 162 -4.23 -6.31 -17.99
N MET A 163 -3.85 -6.01 -16.75
CA MET A 163 -4.23 -6.82 -15.59
C MET A 163 -5.73 -6.68 -15.30
N VAL A 164 -6.26 -5.45 -15.28
CA VAL A 164 -7.65 -5.19 -14.86
C VAL A 164 -8.68 -5.68 -15.89
N VAL A 165 -8.46 -5.43 -17.19
CA VAL A 165 -9.44 -5.80 -18.23
C VAL A 165 -9.61 -7.31 -18.41
N ARG A 166 -8.65 -8.11 -17.92
CA ARG A 166 -8.70 -9.58 -18.01
C ARG A 166 -9.40 -10.22 -16.83
N LEU A 167 -9.80 -9.45 -15.81
CA LEU A 167 -10.50 -10.00 -14.65
C LEU A 167 -11.93 -10.43 -15.03
N PRO A 168 -12.37 -11.65 -14.63
CA PRO A 168 -13.76 -12.07 -14.84
C PRO A 168 -14.74 -11.07 -14.23
N GLY A 169 -15.69 -10.57 -15.03
CA GLY A 169 -16.67 -9.56 -14.60
C GLY A 169 -16.28 -8.10 -14.87
N ALA A 170 -15.14 -7.85 -15.55
CA ALA A 170 -14.74 -6.51 -16.01
C ALA A 170 -15.39 -6.09 -17.35
N VAL A 171 -16.54 -6.66 -17.72
CA VAL A 171 -17.24 -6.42 -18.99
C VAL A 171 -18.67 -5.95 -18.73
#